data_AF-A0A7L2ATB9-F1
#
_entry.id   AF-A0A7L2ATB9-F1
#
_cell.length_a   1.000
_cell.length_b   1.000
_cell.length_c   1.000
_cell.angle_alpha   90.00
_cell.angle_beta   90.00
_cell.angle_gamma   90.00
#
_symmetry.space_group_name_H-M   'P 1'
#
loop_
_entity.id
_entity.type
_entity.pdbx_description
1 polymer ?
#
loop_
_entity_poly.entity_id
_entity_poly.type
_entity_poly.pdbx_seq_one_letter_code
_entity_poly.pdbx_strand_id
1 'polypeptide(L)'
;PAWLRRLCGQLLSERLMRPNGVQAVVRGIMEGTGGGAEAAAVDWRKCDAVAKILASCPQQCLSLEDYYSLVCPQILDLLHIQDRQTARQFQRVASTTLLAMVKEHPQLAERHLLQPLLAPLLRCSGA
;
A
#
# COMPACT_ATOMS: atom_id res chain seq x y z
N PRO A 1 -8.10 1.27 -25.01
CA PRO A 1 -7.28 2.27 -25.75
C PRO A 1 -6.13 2.82 -24.89
N ALA A 2 -4.98 3.14 -25.49
CA ALA A 2 -3.80 3.60 -24.73
C ALA A 2 -4.07 4.91 -23.94
N TRP A 3 -4.81 5.84 -24.53
CA TRP A 3 -5.19 7.10 -23.89
C TRP A 3 -6.00 6.89 -22.60
N LEU A 4 -6.92 5.93 -22.60
CA LEU A 4 -7.77 5.62 -21.45
C LEU A 4 -6.94 5.03 -20.31
N ARG A 5 -6.03 4.11 -20.62
CA ARG A 5 -5.11 3.53 -19.64
C ARG A 5 -4.26 4.61 -18.97
N ARG A 6 -3.75 5.57 -19.75
CA ARG A 6 -2.98 6.71 -19.23
C ARG A 6 -3.82 7.59 -18.30
N LEU A 7 -5.04 7.94 -18.71
CA LEU A 7 -5.95 8.76 -17.91
C LEU A 7 -6.33 8.05 -16.60
N CYS A 8 -6.70 6.77 -16.66
CA CYS A 8 -7.02 5.99 -15.45
C CYS A 8 -5.80 5.86 -14.52
N GLY A 9 -4.61 5.65 -15.08
CA GLY A 9 -3.36 5.62 -14.31
C GLY A 9 -3.13 6.94 -13.58
N GLN A 10 -3.27 8.07 -14.28
CA GLN A 10 -3.14 9.40 -13.67
C GLN A 10 -4.16 9.61 -12.54
N LEU A 11 -5.44 9.32 -12.78
CA LEU A 11 -6.48 9.47 -11.76
C LEU A 11 -6.22 8.58 -10.54
N LEU A 12 -5.77 7.35 -10.75
CA LEU A 12 -5.41 6.43 -9.67
C LEU A 12 -4.25 6.99 -8.83
N SER A 13 -3.19 7.48 -9.48
CA SER A 13 -2.03 8.08 -8.82
C SER A 13 -2.41 9.33 -8.02
N GLU A 14 -3.23 10.22 -8.60
CA GLU A 14 -3.77 11.38 -7.90
C GLU A 14 -4.60 10.98 -6.67
N ARG A 15 -5.31 9.84 -6.72
CA ARG A 15 -6.04 9.33 -5.55
C ARG A 15 -5.09 8.79 -4.50
N LEU A 16 -4.10 7.97 -4.86
CA LEU A 16 -3.13 7.39 -3.91
C LEU A 16 -2.39 8.45 -3.09
N MET A 17 -2.05 9.58 -3.71
CA MET A 17 -1.31 10.67 -3.07
C MET A 17 -2.17 11.59 -2.19
N ARG A 18 -3.49 11.44 -2.19
CA ARG A 18 -4.38 12.19 -1.29
C ARG A 18 -4.46 11.50 0.08
N PRO A 19 -4.79 12.23 1.17
CA PRO A 19 -5.05 11.63 2.47
C PRO A 19 -6.12 10.51 2.37
N ASN A 20 -5.85 9.36 3.01
CA ASN A 20 -6.68 8.15 2.95
C ASN A 20 -6.85 7.54 1.54
N GLY A 21 -6.07 7.99 0.56
CA GLY A 21 -6.10 7.54 -0.82
C GLY A 21 -5.78 6.06 -0.97
N VAL A 22 -4.73 5.60 -0.31
CA VAL A 22 -4.33 4.17 -0.30
C VAL A 22 -5.49 3.32 0.23
N GLN A 23 -6.04 3.69 1.38
CA GLN A 23 -7.14 2.96 1.99
C GLN A 23 -8.37 2.91 1.08
N ALA A 24 -8.72 4.01 0.41
CA ALA A 24 -9.84 4.04 -0.54
C ALA A 24 -9.62 3.10 -1.73
N VAL A 25 -8.40 3.07 -2.29
CA VAL A 25 -8.05 2.16 -3.39
C VAL A 25 -8.08 0.70 -2.94
N VAL A 26 -7.50 0.39 -1.78
CA VAL A 26 -7.54 -0.96 -1.20
C VAL A 26 -8.99 -1.40 -1.01
N ARG A 27 -9.83 -0.58 -0.37
CA ARG A 27 -11.26 -0.87 -0.18
C ARG A 27 -11.96 -1.15 -1.50
N GLY A 28 -11.84 -0.25 -2.48
CA GLY A 28 -12.52 -0.41 -3.77
C GLY A 28 -12.11 -1.65 -4.56
N ILE A 29 -10.87 -2.13 -4.43
CA ILE A 29 -10.40 -3.36 -5.10
C ILE A 29 -10.82 -4.62 -4.32
N MET A 30 -10.82 -4.53 -2.99
CA MET A 30 -11.18 -5.64 -2.11
C MET A 30 -12.69 -5.86 -2.01
N GLU A 31 -13.50 -4.80 -2.10
CA GLU A 31 -14.96 -4.88 -2.14
C GLU A 31 -15.43 -5.78 -3.30
N GLY A 32 -16.32 -6.74 -3.00
CA GLY A 32 -16.87 -7.69 -3.97
C GLY A 32 -16.35 -9.13 -3.88
N THR A 33 -15.59 -9.51 -2.83
CA THR A 33 -15.27 -10.92 -2.58
C THR A 33 -16.29 -11.54 -1.61
N GLY A 34 -17.22 -12.34 -2.14
CA GLY A 34 -18.15 -13.12 -1.33
C GLY A 34 -17.44 -14.14 -0.43
N GLY A 35 -18.09 -14.71 0.59
CA GLY A 35 -17.42 -15.65 1.51
C GLY A 35 -17.15 -17.03 0.90
N GLY A 36 -15.91 -17.55 1.01
CA GLY A 36 -15.55 -18.92 0.62
C GLY A 36 -14.04 -19.14 0.41
N ALA A 37 -13.60 -20.39 0.24
CA ALA A 37 -12.19 -20.73 0.02
C ALA A 37 -11.65 -20.21 -1.33
N GLU A 38 -12.47 -20.26 -2.39
CA GLU A 38 -12.13 -19.61 -3.67
C GLU A 38 -12.04 -18.09 -3.53
N ALA A 39 -12.89 -17.50 -2.70
CA ALA A 39 -12.80 -16.07 -2.42
C ALA A 39 -11.52 -15.70 -1.65
N ALA A 40 -11.08 -16.54 -0.72
CA ALA A 40 -9.78 -16.36 -0.05
C ALA A 40 -8.59 -16.50 -1.02
N ALA A 41 -8.71 -17.35 -2.05
CA ALA A 41 -7.72 -17.46 -3.12
C ALA A 41 -7.71 -16.23 -4.05
N VAL A 42 -8.88 -15.70 -4.38
CA VAL A 42 -9.03 -14.45 -5.15
C VAL A 42 -8.52 -13.26 -4.35
N ASP A 43 -8.76 -13.23 -3.04
CA ASP A 43 -8.33 -12.17 -2.12
C ASP A 43 -6.81 -12.01 -2.11
N TRP A 44 -6.03 -13.09 -2.10
CA TRP A 44 -4.57 -12.94 -2.10
C TRP A 44 -4.01 -12.39 -3.39
N ARG A 45 -4.59 -12.77 -4.54
CA ARG A 45 -4.16 -12.25 -5.86
C ARG A 45 -4.50 -10.78 -5.98
N LYS A 46 -5.67 -10.37 -5.46
CA LYS A 46 -6.04 -8.96 -5.33
C LYS A 46 -5.05 -8.20 -4.45
N CYS A 47 -4.69 -8.76 -3.29
CA CYS A 47 -3.69 -8.15 -2.40
C CYS A 47 -2.34 -7.95 -3.09
N ASP A 48 -1.84 -8.96 -3.81
CA ASP A 48 -0.59 -8.87 -4.56
C ASP A 48 -0.65 -7.84 -5.69
N ALA A 49 -1.77 -7.78 -6.42
CA ALA A 49 -1.98 -6.78 -7.45
C ALA A 49 -2.00 -5.35 -6.88
N VAL A 50 -2.69 -5.14 -5.75
CA VAL A 50 -2.71 -3.84 -5.06
C VAL A 50 -1.31 -3.48 -4.57
N ALA A 51 -0.59 -4.43 -3.95
CA ALA A 51 0.76 -4.18 -3.48
C ALA A 51 1.71 -3.76 -4.61
N LYS A 52 1.60 -4.39 -5.78
CA LYS A 52 2.36 -3.99 -6.98
C LYS A 52 2.00 -2.57 -7.45
N ILE A 53 0.71 -2.22 -7.44
CA ILE A 53 0.26 -0.86 -7.77
C ILE A 53 0.87 0.16 -6.80
N LEU A 54 0.84 -0.13 -5.50
CA LEU A 54 1.32 0.77 -4.46
C LEU A 54 2.84 0.93 -4.48
N ALA A 55 3.58 -0.16 -4.72
CA ALA A 55 5.05 -0.14 -4.81
C ALA A 55 5.54 0.57 -6.09
N SER A 56 4.77 0.49 -7.18
CA SER A 56 5.13 1.13 -8.45
C SER A 56 4.94 2.64 -8.37
N CYS A 57 6.04 3.40 -8.37
CA CYS A 57 5.97 4.86 -8.48
C CYS A 57 5.32 5.26 -9.82
N PRO A 58 4.26 6.10 -9.81
CA PRO A 58 3.66 6.60 -11.03
C PRO A 58 4.64 7.37 -11.90
N GLN A 59 4.57 7.19 -13.22
CA GLN A 59 5.39 7.96 -14.17
C GLN A 59 5.11 9.46 -14.14
N GLN A 60 3.93 9.85 -13.65
CA GLN A 60 3.52 11.25 -13.52
C GLN A 60 4.06 11.93 -12.26
N CYS A 61 4.62 11.16 -11.30
CA CYS A 61 5.25 11.73 -10.12
C CYS A 61 6.58 12.37 -10.51
N LEU A 62 6.78 13.63 -10.11
CA LEU A 62 8.01 14.38 -10.38
C LEU A 62 9.18 13.89 -9.55
N SER A 63 8.90 13.25 -8.41
CA SER A 63 9.88 12.77 -7.45
C SER A 63 9.40 11.48 -6.79
N LEU A 64 10.29 10.49 -6.75
CA LEU A 64 10.08 9.25 -6.01
C LEU A 64 10.00 9.50 -4.50
N GLU A 65 10.79 10.46 -3.99
CA GLU A 65 10.78 10.87 -2.59
C GLU A 65 9.40 11.42 -2.19
N ASP A 66 8.82 12.29 -3.03
CA ASP A 66 7.51 12.89 -2.77
C ASP A 66 6.43 11.81 -2.70
N TYR A 67 6.47 10.84 -3.62
CA TYR A 67 5.55 9.71 -3.61
C TYR A 67 5.68 8.90 -2.31
N TYR A 68 6.90 8.54 -1.91
CA TYR A 68 7.15 7.79 -0.68
C TYR A 68 6.67 8.56 0.56
N SER A 69 6.96 9.86 0.66
CA SER A 69 6.54 10.70 1.78
C SER A 69 5.02 10.78 1.96
N LEU A 70 4.25 10.70 0.87
CA LEU A 70 2.79 10.76 0.88
C LEU A 70 2.14 9.38 1.06
N VAL A 71 2.72 8.33 0.51
CA VAL A 71 2.10 7.00 0.44
C VAL A 71 2.53 6.08 1.57
N CYS A 72 3.80 6.13 2.01
CA CYS A 72 4.31 5.24 3.06
C CYS A 72 3.60 5.38 4.41
N PRO A 73 3.29 6.60 4.92
CA PRO A 73 2.50 6.74 6.15
C PRO A 73 1.13 6.05 6.04
N GLN A 74 0.45 6.21 4.90
CA GLN A 74 -0.85 5.57 4.67
C GLN A 74 -0.75 4.04 4.62
N ILE A 75 0.35 3.48 4.11
CA ILE A 75 0.61 2.03 4.12
C ILE A 75 0.75 1.53 5.58
N LEU A 76 1.44 2.27 6.43
CA LEU A 76 1.58 1.94 7.85
C LEU A 76 0.24 2.02 8.58
N ASP A 77 -0.63 2.97 8.21
CA ASP A 77 -1.99 3.08 8.77
C ASP A 77 -2.84 1.83 8.48
N LEU A 78 -2.62 1.13 7.35
CA LEU A 78 -3.33 -0.12 7.05
C LEU A 78 -3.05 -1.22 8.08
N LEU A 79 -1.87 -1.22 8.72
CA LEU A 79 -1.51 -2.18 9.76
C LEU A 79 -2.33 -1.98 11.04
N HIS A 80 -2.89 -0.78 11.24
CA HIS A 80 -3.64 -0.38 12.43
C HIS A 80 -5.15 -0.61 12.31
N ILE A 81 -5.65 -1.06 11.15
CA ILE A 81 -7.08 -1.31 10.95
C ILE A 81 -7.54 -2.51 11.80
N GLN A 82 -8.54 -2.27 12.65
CA GLN A 82 -9.04 -3.24 13.62
C GLN A 82 -10.32 -3.97 13.18
N ASP A 83 -10.93 -3.56 12.06
CA ASP A 83 -12.15 -4.20 11.57
C ASP A 83 -11.88 -5.67 11.24
N ARG A 84 -12.54 -6.58 11.96
CA ARG A 84 -12.18 -8.02 11.96
C ARG A 84 -12.36 -8.69 10.60
N GLN A 85 -13.24 -8.15 9.76
CA GLN A 85 -13.53 -8.67 8.42
C GLN A 85 -12.46 -8.26 7.42
N THR A 86 -12.02 -7.01 7.47
CA THR A 86 -11.09 -6.46 6.48
C THR A 86 -9.63 -6.45 6.95
N ALA A 87 -9.35 -6.41 8.26
CA ALA A 87 -8.01 -6.26 8.83
C ALA A 87 -6.97 -7.19 8.22
N ARG A 88 -7.29 -8.47 8.00
CA ARG A 88 -6.35 -9.43 7.41
C ARG A 88 -5.94 -9.06 5.99
N GLN A 89 -6.89 -8.62 5.17
CA GLN A 89 -6.62 -8.23 3.78
C GLN A 89 -5.78 -6.95 3.75
N PHE A 90 -6.09 -5.99 4.61
CA PHE A 90 -5.36 -4.73 4.73
C PHE A 90 -3.92 -4.94 5.23
N GLN A 91 -3.74 -5.75 6.27
CA GLN A 91 -2.43 -6.15 6.77
C GLN A 91 -1.62 -6.87 5.70
N ARG A 92 -2.25 -7.77 4.92
CA ARG A 92 -1.56 -8.46 3.83
C ARG A 92 -1.10 -7.49 2.74
N VAL A 93 -1.98 -6.58 2.29
CA VAL A 93 -1.59 -5.53 1.33
C VAL A 93 -0.42 -4.72 1.88
N ALA A 94 -0.51 -4.27 3.14
CA ALA A 94 0.54 -3.49 3.77
C ALA A 94 1.88 -4.25 3.79
N SER A 95 1.92 -5.47 4.33
CA SER A 95 3.15 -6.26 4.42
C SER A 95 3.74 -6.59 3.05
N THR A 96 2.92 -6.94 2.06
CA THR A 96 3.39 -7.23 0.70
C THR A 96 3.91 -5.97 0.00
N THR A 97 3.24 -4.83 0.18
CA THR A 97 3.71 -3.53 -0.35
C THR A 97 5.03 -3.12 0.28
N LEU A 98 5.13 -3.22 1.60
CA LEU A 98 6.34 -2.89 2.37
C LEU A 98 7.52 -3.73 1.88
N LEU A 99 7.32 -5.05 1.71
CA LEU A 99 8.33 -5.96 1.16
C LEU A 99 8.75 -5.57 -0.26
N ALA A 100 7.81 -5.19 -1.13
CA ALA A 100 8.11 -4.77 -2.50
C ALA A 100 8.92 -3.46 -2.52
N MET A 101 8.48 -2.44 -1.77
CA MET A 101 9.16 -1.14 -1.69
C MET A 101 10.57 -1.25 -1.10
N VAL A 102 10.79 -2.13 -0.11
CA VAL A 102 12.12 -2.42 0.45
C VAL A 102 13.04 -3.07 -0.59
N LYS A 103 12.51 -3.96 -1.44
CA LYS A 103 13.30 -4.59 -2.51
C LYS A 103 13.64 -3.63 -3.64
N GLU A 104 12.72 -2.75 -4.00
CA GLU A 104 12.89 -1.82 -5.13
C GLU A 104 13.74 -0.60 -4.76
N HIS A 105 13.48 0.02 -3.61
CA HIS A 105 14.13 1.26 -3.16
C HIS A 105 14.49 1.19 -1.67
N PRO A 106 15.52 0.43 -1.28
CA PRO A 106 15.82 0.11 0.12
C PRO A 106 16.08 1.34 0.97
N GLN A 107 16.80 2.35 0.46
CA GLN A 107 17.14 3.56 1.23
C GLN A 107 15.90 4.41 1.54
N LEU A 108 14.97 4.53 0.59
CA LEU A 108 13.71 5.25 0.79
C LEU A 108 12.78 4.48 1.71
N ALA A 109 12.66 3.16 1.49
CA ALA A 109 11.84 2.30 2.33
C ALA A 109 12.37 2.23 3.77
N GLU A 110 13.68 2.27 3.98
CA GLU A 110 14.26 2.36 5.31
C GLU A 110 13.77 3.62 6.05
N ARG A 111 13.88 4.79 5.41
CA ARG A 111 13.50 6.08 6.00
C ARG A 111 11.99 6.22 6.21
N HIS A 112 11.19 5.83 5.22
CA HIS A 112 9.74 6.10 5.20
C HIS A 112 8.87 4.96 5.72
N LEU A 113 9.39 3.73 5.79
CA LEU A 113 8.63 2.56 6.27
C LEU A 113 9.29 1.92 7.50
N LEU A 114 10.55 1.48 7.40
CA LEU A 114 11.17 0.66 8.45
C LEU A 114 11.48 1.46 9.70
N GLN A 115 12.10 2.64 9.59
CA GLN A 115 12.42 3.49 10.73
C GLN A 115 11.15 3.88 11.52
N PRO A 116 10.06 4.38 10.89
CA PRO A 116 8.81 4.65 11.60
C PRO A 116 8.19 3.40 12.26
N LEU A 117 8.20 2.25 11.56
CA LEU A 117 7.65 0.99 12.06
C LEU A 117 8.42 0.48 13.29
N LEU A 118 9.75 0.60 13.28
CA LEU A 118 10.64 0.07 14.32
C LEU A 118 10.87 1.06 15.46
N ALA A 119 10.67 2.37 15.26
CA ALA A 119 10.91 3.39 16.28
C ALA A 119 10.21 3.12 17.63
N PRO A 120 8.97 2.61 17.71
CA PRO A 120 8.37 2.20 18.98
C PRO A 120 9.13 1.05 19.65
N LEU A 121 9.58 0.05 18.89
CA LEU A 121 10.30 -1.11 19.42
C LEU A 121 11.70 -0.71 19.93
N LEU A 122 12.40 0.16 19.20
CA LEU A 122 13.72 0.67 19.60
C LEU A 122 13.65 1.46 20.92
N ARG A 123 12.59 2.25 21.12
CA ARG A 123 12.34 2.96 22.39
C ARG A 123 12.13 2.01 23.57
N CYS A 124 11.55 0.83 23.32
CA CYS A 124 11.39 -0.20 24.34
C CYS A 124 12.68 -0.97 24.63
N SER A 125 13.66 -0.97 23.72
CA SER A 125 14.93 -1.70 23.89
C SER A 125 16.03 -0.91 24.61
N GLY A 126 15.82 0.37 24.94
CA GLY A 126 16.79 1.19 25.68
C GLY A 126 18.11 1.45 24.95
N ALA A 127 18.12 1.31 23.62
CA ALA A 127 19.24 1.64 22.74
C ALA A 127 19.10 3.05 22.17
#